data_AF-A0A921NPR0-F1
#
_entry.id   AF-A0A921NPR0-F1
#
_cell.length_a   1.000
_cell.length_b   1.000
_cell.length_c   1.000
_cell.angle_alpha   90.00
_cell.angle_beta   90.00
_cell.angle_gamma   90.00
#
_symmetry.space_group_name_H-M   'P 1'
#
loop_
_entity.id
_entity.type
_entity.pdbx_description
1 polymer ?
#
loop_
_entity_poly.entity_id
_entity_poly.type
_entity_poly.pdbx_seq_one_letter_code
_entity_poly.pdbx_strand_id
1 'polypeptide(L)'
;MSKIDDRIAKIEKEMEQRRARLKDLKAEATKQERKDDVRRKVLYGAAYLAGLETLSEDARRRSLARVEAHITRPKDRVFLGLPALDKKNEAPRKPEDRSGETPGLPFGNS
;
A
#
# COMPACT_ATOMS: atom_id res chain seq x y z
N MET A 1 46.84 0.63 -28.70
CA MET A 1 45.60 1.26 -28.22
C MET A 1 45.93 2.71 -27.95
N SER A 2 45.11 3.63 -28.45
CA SER A 2 45.33 5.06 -28.29
C SER A 2 45.08 5.46 -26.83
N LYS A 3 45.72 6.54 -26.36
CA LYS A 3 45.42 7.13 -25.03
C LYS A 3 43.95 7.50 -24.85
N ILE A 4 43.20 7.62 -25.94
CA ILE A 4 41.76 7.87 -25.95
C ILE A 4 41.00 6.58 -25.65
N ASP A 5 41.42 5.44 -26.21
CA ASP A 5 40.80 4.13 -25.97
C ASP A 5 40.89 3.75 -24.49
N ASP A 6 42.04 4.01 -23.85
CA ASP A 6 42.23 3.76 -22.41
C ASP A 6 41.32 4.65 -21.53
N ARG A 7 41.09 5.91 -21.97
CA ARG A 7 40.17 6.83 -21.30
C ARG A 7 38.72 6.38 -21.45
N ILE A 8 38.34 5.89 -22.63
CA ILE A 8 37.00 5.34 -22.90
C ILE A 8 36.78 4.12 -21.99
N ALA A 9 37.69 3.15 -21.97
CA ALA A 9 37.59 1.95 -21.14
C ALA A 9 37.49 2.28 -19.64
N LYS A 10 38.22 3.30 -19.17
CA LYS A 10 38.12 3.78 -17.79
C LYS A 10 36.73 4.36 -17.48
N ILE A 11 36.20 5.19 -18.37
CA ILE A 11 34.87 5.79 -18.21
C ILE A 11 33.78 4.70 -18.23
N GLU A 12 33.86 3.73 -19.14
CA GLU A 12 32.91 2.61 -19.20
C GLU A 12 32.90 1.79 -17.90
N LYS A 13 34.08 1.49 -17.35
CA LYS A 13 34.21 0.80 -16.06
C LYS A 13 33.60 1.62 -14.91
N GLU A 14 33.83 2.93 -14.89
CA GLU A 14 33.21 3.82 -13.89
C GLU A 14 31.68 3.88 -14.06
N MET A 15 31.17 3.89 -15.30
CA MET A 15 29.73 3.86 -15.57
C MET A 15 29.10 2.56 -15.08
N GLU A 16 29.74 1.42 -15.33
CA GLU A 16 29.26 0.12 -14.85
C GLU A 16 29.20 0.07 -13.31
N GLN A 17 30.27 0.52 -12.65
CA GLN A 17 30.30 0.61 -11.18
C GLN A 17 29.20 1.52 -10.63
N ARG A 18 28.99 2.69 -11.25
CA ARG A 18 27.91 3.62 -10.84
C ARG A 18 26.53 3.03 -11.07
N ARG A 19 26.32 2.29 -12.17
CA ARG A 19 25.05 1.59 -12.44
C ARG A 19 24.78 0.49 -11.42
N ALA A 20 25.79 -0.28 -11.03
CA ALA A 20 25.66 -1.28 -9.97
C ALA A 20 25.26 -0.63 -8.64
N ARG A 21 25.96 0.43 -8.22
CA ARG A 21 25.61 1.20 -7.01
C ARG A 21 24.19 1.76 -7.06
N LEU A 22 23.75 2.28 -8.20
CA LEU A 22 22.38 2.78 -8.36
C LEU A 22 21.35 1.65 -8.17
N LYS A 23 21.62 0.46 -8.71
CA LYS A 23 20.74 -0.70 -8.54
C LYS A 23 20.63 -1.10 -7.06
N ASP A 24 21.75 -1.09 -6.33
CA ASP A 24 21.77 -1.42 -4.91
C ASP A 24 21.00 -0.40 -4.07
N LEU A 25 21.21 0.90 -4.33
CA LEU A 25 20.48 1.98 -3.66
C LEU A 25 18.98 1.91 -3.95
N LYS A 26 18.57 1.59 -5.18
CA LYS A 26 17.15 1.37 -5.51
C LYS A 26 16.57 0.19 -4.75
N ALA A 27 17.31 -0.92 -4.65
CA ALA A 27 16.87 -2.08 -3.89
C ALA A 27 16.74 -1.76 -2.40
N GLU A 28 17.64 -0.94 -1.84
CA GLU A 28 17.54 -0.46 -0.47
C GLU A 28 16.34 0.45 -0.26
N ALA A 29 16.11 1.41 -1.15
CA ALA A 29 14.93 2.29 -1.10
C ALA A 29 13.63 1.47 -1.12
N THR A 30 13.49 0.51 -2.03
CA THR A 30 12.31 -0.38 -2.08
C THR A 30 12.17 -1.22 -0.81
N LYS A 31 13.27 -1.68 -0.21
CA LYS A 31 13.22 -2.38 1.08
C LYS A 31 12.71 -1.46 2.19
N GLN A 32 13.15 -0.22 2.21
CA GLN A 32 12.72 0.77 3.19
C GLN A 32 11.25 1.13 3.02
N GLU A 33 10.80 1.40 1.80
CA GLU A 33 9.38 1.64 1.47
C GLU A 33 8.49 0.49 1.95
N ARG A 34 8.91 -0.77 1.75
CA ARG A 34 8.16 -1.94 2.24
C ARG A 34 8.11 -1.99 3.77
N LYS A 35 9.22 -1.67 4.45
CA LYS A 35 9.25 -1.61 5.93
C LYS A 35 8.31 -0.53 6.45
N ASP A 36 8.34 0.65 5.84
CA ASP A 36 7.51 1.78 6.24
C ASP A 36 6.03 1.51 5.95
N ASP A 37 5.70 0.87 4.82
CA ASP A 37 4.34 0.45 4.50
C ASP A 37 3.80 -0.60 5.47
N VAL A 38 4.62 -1.60 5.83
CA VAL A 38 4.27 -2.59 6.87
C VAL A 38 4.04 -1.90 8.21
N ARG A 39 4.96 -1.02 8.63
CA ARG A 39 4.84 -0.27 9.89
C ARG A 39 3.57 0.57 9.91
N ARG A 40 3.27 1.28 8.82
CA ARG A 40 2.06 2.08 8.64
C ARG A 40 0.81 1.21 8.81
N LYS A 41 0.73 0.06 8.12
CA LYS A 41 -0.40 -0.87 8.21
C LYS A 41 -0.61 -1.41 9.63
N VAL A 42 0.47 -1.77 10.33
CA VAL A 42 0.41 -2.25 11.71
C VAL A 42 -0.08 -1.15 12.65
N LEU A 43 0.47 0.07 12.55
CA LEU A 43 0.08 1.19 13.41
C LEU A 43 -1.40 1.54 13.24
N TYR A 44 -1.86 1.70 11.99
CA TYR A 44 -3.27 2.00 11.74
C TYR A 44 -4.19 0.84 12.14
N GLY A 45 -3.76 -0.42 11.92
CA GLY A 45 -4.52 -1.59 12.35
C GLY A 45 -4.68 -1.65 13.87
N ALA A 46 -3.60 -1.46 14.62
CA ALA A 46 -3.63 -1.44 16.09
C ALA A 46 -4.48 -0.27 16.62
N ALA A 47 -4.29 0.93 16.08
CA ALA A 47 -5.07 2.11 16.46
C ALA A 47 -6.57 1.94 16.15
N TYR A 48 -6.91 1.32 15.03
CA TYR A 48 -8.29 1.03 14.67
C TYR A 48 -8.94 0.05 15.66
N LEU A 49 -8.26 -1.05 16.00
CA LEU A 49 -8.76 -2.03 16.96
C LEU A 49 -8.96 -1.40 18.35
N ALA A 50 -8.00 -0.60 18.83
CA ALA A 50 -8.14 0.14 20.08
C ALA A 50 -9.32 1.13 20.04
N GLY A 51 -9.52 1.82 18.91
CA GLY A 51 -10.66 2.72 18.71
C GLY A 51 -12.01 2.00 18.79
N LEU A 52 -12.09 0.76 18.31
CA LEU A 52 -13.32 -0.04 18.36
C LEU A 52 -13.79 -0.36 19.78
N GLU A 53 -12.87 -0.47 20.73
CA GLU A 53 -13.19 -0.76 22.15
C GLU A 53 -13.96 0.39 22.81
N THR A 54 -13.91 1.60 22.23
CA THR A 54 -14.62 2.78 22.74
C THR A 54 -16.03 2.93 22.18
N LEU A 55 -16.41 2.11 21.19
CA LEU A 55 -17.69 2.21 20.50
C LEU A 55 -18.75 1.31 21.15
N SER A 56 -20.03 1.67 20.95
CA SER A 56 -21.13 0.74 21.21
C SER A 56 -21.05 -0.50 20.30
N GLU A 57 -21.61 -1.62 20.75
CA GLU A 57 -21.57 -2.89 19.99
C GLU A 57 -22.09 -2.75 18.55
N ASP A 58 -23.18 -2.00 18.35
CA ASP A 58 -23.73 -1.75 17.03
C ASP A 58 -22.79 -0.92 16.14
N ALA A 59 -22.16 0.12 16.69
CA ALA A 59 -21.21 0.95 15.96
C ALA A 59 -19.92 0.18 15.64
N ARG A 60 -19.44 -0.65 16.58
CA ARG A 60 -18.33 -1.58 16.41
C ARG A 60 -18.59 -2.57 15.29
N ARG A 61 -19.74 -3.24 15.30
CA ARG A 61 -20.15 -4.19 14.25
C ARG A 61 -20.22 -3.55 12.86
N ARG A 62 -20.82 -2.36 12.73
CA ARG A 62 -20.87 -1.62 11.45
C ARG A 62 -19.49 -1.18 10.98
N SER A 63 -18.60 -0.82 11.90
CA SER A 63 -17.24 -0.45 11.57
C SER A 63 -16.46 -1.66 11.04
N LEU A 64 -16.48 -2.78 11.76
CA LEU A 64 -15.80 -4.02 11.37
C LEU A 64 -16.28 -4.52 10.01
N ALA A 65 -17.59 -4.58 9.78
CA ALA A 65 -18.16 -5.03 8.51
C ALA A 65 -17.63 -4.26 7.29
N ARG A 66 -17.37 -2.95 7.44
CA ARG A 66 -16.78 -2.13 6.37
C ARG A 66 -15.35 -2.53 6.05
N VAL A 67 -14.54 -2.83 7.08
CA VAL A 67 -13.15 -3.26 6.89
C VAL A 67 -13.08 -4.70 6.37
N GLU A 68 -13.90 -5.60 6.92
CA GLU A 68 -13.99 -7.01 6.53
C GLU A 68 -14.39 -7.20 5.06
N ALA A 69 -15.15 -6.27 4.49
CA ALA A 69 -15.48 -6.26 3.06
C ALA A 69 -14.24 -6.11 2.15
N HIS A 70 -13.16 -5.50 2.65
CA HIS A 70 -11.90 -5.35 1.91
C HIS A 70 -10.94 -6.54 2.07
N ILE A 71 -11.27 -7.51 2.93
CA ILE A 71 -10.47 -8.72 3.14
C ILE A 71 -10.89 -9.75 2.09
N THR A 72 -10.26 -9.72 0.92
CA THR A 72 -10.67 -10.56 -0.21
C THR A 72 -10.01 -11.94 -0.23
N ARG A 73 -8.83 -12.08 0.39
CA ARG A 73 -8.06 -13.32 0.35
C ARG A 73 -8.76 -14.43 1.16
N PRO A 74 -9.10 -15.59 0.56
CA PRO A 74 -9.86 -16.64 1.24
C PRO A 74 -9.22 -17.16 2.52
N LYS A 75 -7.89 -17.34 2.52
CA LYS A 75 -7.16 -17.81 3.71
C LYS A 75 -7.27 -16.83 4.89
N ASP A 76 -7.20 -15.53 4.59
CA ASP A 76 -7.27 -14.48 5.62
C ASP A 76 -8.71 -14.36 6.15
N ARG A 77 -9.71 -14.53 5.28
CA ARG A 77 -11.12 -14.61 5.69
C ARG A 77 -11.38 -15.79 6.62
N VAL A 78 -10.85 -16.98 6.30
CA VAL A 78 -10.96 -18.16 7.16
C VAL A 78 -10.27 -17.92 8.51
N PHE A 79 -9.07 -17.35 8.51
CA PHE A 79 -8.35 -17.01 9.74
C PHE A 79 -9.15 -16.08 10.65
N LEU A 80 -9.89 -15.13 10.08
CA LEU A 80 -10.73 -14.17 10.80
C LEU A 80 -12.17 -14.66 11.05
N GLY A 81 -12.52 -15.88 10.65
CA GLY A 81 -13.89 -16.41 10.80
C GLY A 81 -14.94 -15.74 9.91
N LEU A 82 -14.52 -15.09 8.82
CA LEU A 82 -15.40 -14.37 7.89
C LEU A 82 -16.01 -15.32 6.84
N PRO A 83 -17.27 -15.08 6.41
CA PRO A 83 -17.89 -15.88 5.36
C PRO A 83 -17.13 -15.74 4.04
N ALA A 84 -17.12 -16.77 3.21
CA ALA A 84 -16.51 -16.68 1.88
C ALA A 84 -17.19 -15.57 1.04
N LEU A 85 -16.41 -14.88 0.21
CA LEU A 85 -16.98 -13.95 -0.77
C LEU A 85 -17.48 -14.75 -1.98
N ASP A 86 -18.75 -14.55 -2.33
CA ASP A 86 -19.28 -15.09 -3.57
C ASP A 86 -18.59 -14.38 -4.75
N LYS A 87 -17.89 -15.16 -5.58
CA LYS A 87 -17.07 -14.69 -6.72
C LYS A 87 -17.86 -13.93 -7.81
N LYS A 88 -19.17 -13.71 -7.63
CA LYS A 88 -20.06 -13.14 -8.66
C LYS A 88 -20.01 -11.60 -8.76
N ASN A 89 -19.35 -10.91 -7.84
CA ASN A 89 -19.30 -9.44 -7.78
C ASN A 89 -17.89 -8.84 -7.82
N GLU A 90 -16.93 -9.49 -8.50
CA GLU A 90 -15.66 -8.84 -8.87
C GLU A 90 -15.71 -8.43 -10.35
N ALA A 91 -16.54 -7.42 -10.66
CA ALA A 91 -16.24 -6.57 -11.82
C ALA A 91 -15.18 -5.54 -11.36
N PRO A 92 -14.11 -5.30 -12.13
CA PRO A 92 -13.18 -4.23 -11.81
C PRO A 92 -13.95 -2.91 -11.91
N ARG A 93 -14.19 -2.24 -10.77
CA ARG A 93 -14.70 -0.86 -10.80
C ARG A 93 -13.64 0.00 -11.46
N LYS A 94 -13.86 0.28 -12.75
CA LYS A 94 -13.12 1.28 -13.53
C LYS A 94 -13.15 2.62 -12.77
N PRO A 95 -12.08 3.43 -12.81
CA PRO A 95 -12.00 4.69 -12.09
C PRO A 95 -12.88 5.82 -12.68
N GLU A 96 -13.80 5.54 -13.60
CA GLU A 96 -14.53 6.55 -14.39
C GLU A 96 -15.85 7.02 -13.76
N ASP A 97 -16.40 6.36 -12.74
CA ASP A 97 -17.63 6.80 -12.05
C ASP A 97 -17.36 7.65 -10.79
N ARG A 98 -16.61 8.74 -10.96
CA ARG A 98 -16.61 9.86 -10.00
C ARG A 98 -17.28 11.08 -10.64
N SER A 99 -18.54 10.94 -11.00
CA SER A 99 -19.44 12.06 -11.25
C SER A 99 -20.60 11.99 -10.26
N GLY A 100 -20.74 13.03 -9.44
CA GLY A 100 -21.91 13.22 -8.58
C GLY A 100 -21.63 13.12 -7.09
N GLU A 101 -21.56 14.30 -6.45
CA GLU A 101 -21.87 14.54 -5.03
C GLU A 101 -20.97 13.87 -3.99
N THR A 102 -19.88 14.56 -3.64
CA THR A 102 -19.35 14.49 -2.27
C THR A 102 -20.27 15.34 -1.38
N PRO A 103 -20.99 14.78 -0.39
CA PRO A 103 -21.61 15.59 0.65
C PRO A 103 -20.48 16.35 1.37
N GLY A 104 -20.58 17.67 1.43
CA GLY A 104 -19.55 18.54 1.99
C GLY A 104 -19.15 18.11 3.41
N LEU A 105 -17.85 17.95 3.63
CA LEU A 105 -17.28 17.75 4.97
C LEU A 105 -17.46 19.05 5.78
N PRO A 106 -17.95 18.99 7.03
CA PRO A 106 -18.21 20.17 7.86
C PRO A 106 -16.93 20.66 8.54
N PHE A 107 -15.98 21.18 7.76
CA PHE A 107 -14.88 21.97 8.30
C PHE A 107 -15.04 23.39 7.76
N GLY A 108 -15.34 24.30 8.68
CA GLY A 108 -15.92 25.61 8.42
C GLY A 108 -14.99 26.64 7.79
N ASN A 109 -15.65 27.63 7.18
CA ASN A 109 -15.08 28.88 6.69
C ASN A 109 -14.21 29.55 7.76
N SER A 110 -13.01 29.99 7.36
CA SER A 110 -12.31 31.11 8.00
C SER A 110 -12.77 32.42 7.37
#